data_AF-A0A7X8Q907-F1
#
_entry.id   AF-A0A7X8Q907-F1
#
_cell.length_a   1.000
_cell.length_b   1.000
_cell.length_c   1.000
_cell.angle_alpha   90.00
_cell.angle_beta   90.00
_cell.angle_gamma   90.00
#
_symmetry.space_group_name_H-M   'P 1'
#
loop_
_entity.id
_entity.type
_entity.pdbx_description
1 polymer ?
#
loop_
_entity_poly.entity_id
_entity_poly.type
_entity_poly.pdbx_seq_one_letter_code
_entity_poly.pdbx_strand_id
1 'polypeptide(L)'
;MIKDKEYPATHSMATSWFAVDCEGNVALIDFNNNGPVPTVVQEESFESIIAKHFVDKSNKIRRTILTEEQVDLLVSCFDFEPFNKDDEHFILDDSIWRIDPQLKDDFFKIMEGYEDSLVILSEEKGLYYIVYLSEKDSQKVFERICETKFTFSSAIFFIFTCIEEETDSNPPRLAEGFENLPMFIYAQEYWDPPLKRIHIPKHPIKANQLTEENMERVLHFPFSFKNKEQIPIHLYYPSSWYGEGWKPNNYQDCELDINKENTSFMRINELTVPHSTNDYAYSYAYTFEPTVAIIKNEGGYIFNELPGYVFKYAFMFTFDIQRIKSLKKLIEFYRPHLFIVYEEVLSSLEKDFRIVDKKIIIGNEELPIFTNDEVAQRKDEILALAKLPYRGEKTTYYIVKKND
;
A
#
# COMPACT_ATOMS: atom_id res chain seq x y z
N MET A 1 24.51 -29.44 -12.28
CA MET A 1 23.14 -29.35 -11.72
C MET A 1 23.29 -29.15 -10.22
N ILE A 2 23.52 -27.91 -9.82
CA ILE A 2 23.37 -27.50 -8.43
C ILE A 2 21.94 -26.96 -8.38
N LYS A 3 21.06 -27.63 -7.63
CA LYS A 3 19.77 -27.04 -7.25
C LYS A 3 20.13 -25.81 -6.43
N ASP A 4 19.94 -24.63 -7.00
CA ASP A 4 20.04 -23.39 -6.24
C ASP A 4 19.06 -23.53 -5.08
N LYS A 5 19.62 -23.46 -3.88
CA LYS A 5 18.85 -23.46 -2.64
C LYS A 5 18.06 -22.17 -2.63
N GLU A 6 16.76 -22.25 -2.88
CA GLU A 6 15.85 -21.19 -2.48
C GLU A 6 16.12 -20.88 -1.01
N TYR A 7 16.48 -19.62 -0.76
CA TYR A 7 16.61 -19.11 0.59
C TYR A 7 15.21 -19.17 1.23
N PRO A 8 15.04 -19.82 2.39
CA PRO A 8 13.73 -19.91 3.05
C PRO A 8 13.21 -18.56 3.60
N ALA A 9 13.93 -17.45 3.38
CA ALA A 9 13.56 -16.12 3.82
C ALA A 9 12.78 -15.30 2.78
N THR A 10 12.63 -15.78 1.53
CA THR A 10 11.98 -15.02 0.45
C THR A 10 10.45 -14.91 0.60
N HIS A 11 9.85 -15.68 1.52
CA HIS A 11 8.40 -15.70 1.77
C HIS A 11 7.95 -14.75 2.90
N SER A 12 8.85 -14.02 3.56
CA SER A 12 8.52 -13.18 4.72
C SER A 12 8.21 -11.70 4.38
N MET A 13 8.11 -11.33 3.11
CA MET A 13 7.75 -9.96 2.71
C MET A 13 6.50 -9.98 1.83
N ALA A 14 5.43 -10.65 2.30
CA ALA A 14 4.12 -10.49 1.68
C ALA A 14 3.76 -9.01 1.72
N THR A 15 3.72 -8.39 0.54
CA THR A 15 3.31 -7.01 0.36
C THR A 15 1.85 -7.03 0.00
N SER A 16 1.02 -6.38 0.80
CA SER A 16 -0.39 -6.18 0.54
C SER A 16 -0.71 -4.69 0.42
N TRP A 17 -1.76 -4.37 -0.31
CA TRP A 17 -2.39 -3.03 -0.35
C TRP A 17 -3.88 -3.16 -0.73
N PHE A 18 -4.61 -2.05 -0.83
CA PHE A 18 -6.04 -2.08 -1.16
C PHE A 18 -6.45 -1.07 -2.22
N ALA A 19 -7.54 -1.39 -2.92
CA ALA A 19 -8.08 -0.59 -4.02
C ALA A 19 -9.62 -0.54 -3.99
N VAL A 20 -10.18 0.41 -4.73
CA VAL A 20 -11.61 0.63 -4.90
C VAL A 20 -11.99 0.50 -6.38
N ASP A 21 -13.08 -0.17 -6.66
CA ASP A 21 -13.64 -0.31 -8.01
C ASP A 21 -14.66 0.79 -8.35
N CYS A 22 -15.22 0.77 -9.56
CA CYS A 22 -16.19 1.78 -9.99
C CYS A 22 -17.57 1.69 -9.30
N GLU A 23 -17.83 0.62 -8.56
CA GLU A 23 -19.05 0.39 -7.76
C GLU A 23 -18.79 0.67 -6.27
N GLY A 24 -17.60 1.16 -5.93
CA GLY A 24 -17.19 1.45 -4.57
C GLY A 24 -16.87 0.21 -3.73
N ASN A 25 -16.68 -0.98 -4.33
CA ASN A 25 -16.20 -2.15 -3.61
C ASN A 25 -14.71 -2.03 -3.32
N VAL A 26 -14.30 -2.44 -2.12
CA VAL A 26 -12.89 -2.52 -1.72
C VAL A 26 -12.35 -3.92 -2.00
N ALA A 27 -11.16 -3.98 -2.61
CA ALA A 27 -10.36 -5.19 -2.74
C ALA A 27 -9.07 -5.05 -1.94
N LEU A 28 -8.68 -6.12 -1.25
CA LEU A 28 -7.34 -6.32 -0.76
C LEU A 28 -6.55 -7.06 -1.83
N ILE A 29 -5.33 -6.62 -2.07
CA ILE A 29 -4.45 -7.12 -3.10
C ILE A 29 -3.18 -7.58 -2.42
N ASP A 30 -2.86 -8.86 -2.59
CA ASP A 30 -1.74 -9.52 -1.93
C ASP A 30 -0.72 -10.06 -2.94
N PHE A 31 0.56 -9.99 -2.58
CA PHE A 31 1.68 -10.37 -3.44
C PHE A 31 2.70 -11.21 -2.67
N ASN A 32 3.09 -12.33 -3.26
CA ASN A 32 4.30 -13.04 -2.92
C ASN A 32 5.43 -12.46 -3.80
N ASN A 33 6.36 -11.71 -3.20
CA ASN A 33 7.50 -11.00 -3.82
C ASN A 33 7.76 -11.31 -5.31
N ASN A 34 7.52 -10.34 -6.21
CA ASN A 34 8.07 -10.15 -7.59
C ASN A 34 7.08 -9.51 -8.60
N GLY A 35 5.86 -9.20 -8.18
CA GLY A 35 4.84 -8.57 -9.01
C GLY A 35 4.97 -7.06 -9.25
N PRO A 36 4.26 -6.48 -10.25
CA PRO A 36 4.09 -5.04 -10.38
C PRO A 36 3.31 -4.47 -9.19
N VAL A 37 3.98 -3.71 -8.34
CA VAL A 37 3.36 -2.95 -7.25
C VAL A 37 3.23 -1.49 -7.68
N PRO A 38 2.03 -0.88 -7.61
CA PRO A 38 1.87 0.54 -7.91
C PRO A 38 2.81 1.40 -7.07
N THR A 39 3.48 2.37 -7.68
CA THR A 39 4.42 3.23 -6.96
C THR A 39 3.76 4.13 -5.93
N VAL A 40 2.45 4.30 -5.99
CA VAL A 40 1.64 5.21 -5.16
C VAL A 40 1.00 4.52 -3.95
N VAL A 41 1.21 3.21 -3.76
CA VAL A 41 0.70 2.49 -2.58
C VAL A 41 1.77 2.35 -1.52
N GLN A 42 1.33 2.35 -0.27
CA GLN A 42 2.14 1.92 0.86
C GLN A 42 1.99 0.41 1.01
N GLU A 43 3.11 -0.29 0.98
CA GLU A 43 3.20 -1.73 1.14
C GLU A 43 3.09 -2.08 2.64
N GLU A 44 2.12 -2.93 3.01
CA GLU A 44 1.87 -3.39 4.38
C GLU A 44 1.52 -4.88 4.36
N SER A 45 1.51 -5.57 5.50
CA SER A 45 0.90 -6.91 5.56
C SER A 45 -0.63 -6.83 5.51
N PHE A 46 -1.31 -7.91 5.13
CA PHE A 46 -2.77 -7.98 5.08
C PHE A 46 -3.43 -7.67 6.43
N GLU A 47 -2.90 -8.22 7.52
CA GLU A 47 -3.38 -7.98 8.87
C GLU A 47 -3.11 -6.54 9.29
N SER A 48 -1.96 -5.99 8.88
CA SER A 48 -1.64 -4.57 9.07
C SER A 48 -2.63 -3.67 8.33
N ILE A 49 -3.12 -4.04 7.15
CA ILE A 49 -4.20 -3.29 6.46
C ILE A 49 -5.45 -3.25 7.32
N ILE A 50 -5.88 -4.40 7.83
CA ILE A 50 -7.09 -4.47 8.66
C ILE A 50 -6.90 -3.66 9.95
N ALA A 51 -5.75 -3.79 10.60
CA ALA A 51 -5.46 -3.15 11.88
C ALA A 51 -5.17 -1.64 11.78
N LYS A 52 -4.52 -1.18 10.70
CA LYS A 52 -4.02 0.20 10.57
C LYS A 52 -4.83 1.04 9.60
N HIS A 53 -5.41 0.43 8.56
CA HIS A 53 -6.15 1.15 7.52
C HIS A 53 -7.66 0.95 7.66
N PHE A 54 -8.16 -0.25 7.97
CA PHE A 54 -9.60 -0.45 8.14
C PHE A 54 -10.09 -0.14 9.56
N VAL A 55 -9.60 0.99 10.08
CA VAL A 55 -9.94 1.50 11.41
C VAL A 55 -10.13 3.01 11.39
N ASP A 56 -11.03 3.49 12.24
CA ASP A 56 -11.08 4.88 12.69
C ASP A 56 -10.05 5.12 13.80
N LYS A 57 -9.21 6.14 13.59
CA LYS A 57 -8.14 6.59 14.50
C LYS A 57 -8.50 7.89 15.24
N SER A 58 -9.76 8.34 15.16
CA SER A 58 -10.24 9.56 15.84
C SER A 58 -10.14 9.50 17.37
N ASN A 59 -10.04 8.30 17.92
CA ASN A 59 -9.94 8.04 19.36
C ASN A 59 -8.61 7.34 19.69
N LYS A 60 -8.20 7.39 20.97
CA LYS A 60 -6.99 6.70 21.47
C LYS A 60 -7.00 5.20 21.16
N ILE A 61 -8.17 4.56 21.22
CA ILE A 61 -8.34 3.15 20.87
C ILE A 61 -8.98 3.08 19.49
N ARG A 62 -8.32 2.35 18.59
CA ARG A 62 -8.74 2.15 17.20
C ARG A 62 -10.04 1.34 17.15
N ARG A 63 -10.97 1.74 16.29
CA ARG A 63 -12.24 1.01 16.04
C ARG A 63 -12.30 0.60 14.59
N THR A 64 -12.76 -0.61 14.29
CA THR A 64 -12.92 -1.04 12.90
C THR A 64 -13.94 -0.19 12.14
N ILE A 65 -13.74 -0.03 10.83
CA ILE A 65 -14.73 0.57 9.91
C ILE A 65 -15.76 -0.46 9.41
N LEU A 66 -15.57 -1.73 9.74
CA LEU A 66 -16.48 -2.80 9.36
C LEU A 66 -17.83 -2.62 10.05
N THR A 67 -18.90 -2.96 9.34
CA THR A 67 -20.24 -3.07 9.94
C THR A 67 -20.32 -4.32 10.81
N GLU A 68 -21.30 -4.37 11.73
CA GLU A 68 -21.53 -5.54 12.59
C GLU A 68 -21.73 -6.84 11.80
N GLU A 69 -22.42 -6.78 10.66
CA GLU A 69 -22.59 -7.93 9.76
C GLU A 69 -21.24 -8.39 9.15
N GLN A 70 -20.39 -7.45 8.75
CA GLN A 70 -19.05 -7.76 8.22
C GLN A 70 -18.11 -8.31 9.30
N VAL A 71 -18.25 -7.85 10.55
CA VAL A 71 -17.53 -8.40 11.70
C VAL A 71 -17.96 -9.83 11.96
N ASP A 72 -19.27 -10.14 11.92
CA ASP A 72 -19.76 -11.52 12.07
C ASP A 72 -19.20 -12.44 10.98
N LEU A 73 -19.18 -11.96 9.75
CA LEU A 73 -18.63 -12.69 8.61
C LEU A 73 -17.13 -12.95 8.76
N LEU A 74 -16.33 -11.94 9.15
CA LEU A 74 -14.90 -12.10 9.43
C LEU A 74 -14.68 -13.13 10.55
N VAL A 75 -15.38 -12.97 11.67
CA VAL A 75 -15.23 -13.81 12.87
C VAL A 75 -15.69 -15.25 12.62
N SER A 76 -16.62 -15.47 11.68
CA SER A 76 -17.07 -16.81 11.28
C SER A 76 -15.99 -17.65 10.59
N CYS A 77 -14.90 -17.03 10.13
CA CYS A 77 -13.77 -17.73 9.52
C CYS A 77 -12.80 -18.33 10.54
N PHE A 78 -13.02 -18.11 11.84
CA PHE A 78 -12.07 -18.48 12.89
C PHE A 78 -12.69 -19.40 13.94
N ASP A 79 -11.90 -20.41 14.34
CA ASP A 79 -12.22 -21.28 15.46
C ASP A 79 -11.66 -20.68 16.76
N PHE A 80 -12.57 -20.30 17.66
CA PHE A 80 -12.21 -19.69 18.94
C PHE A 80 -12.00 -20.77 19.99
N GLU A 81 -10.81 -20.76 20.59
CA GLU A 81 -10.45 -21.66 21.68
C GLU A 81 -10.47 -20.93 23.02
N PRO A 82 -10.95 -21.54 24.12
CA PRO A 82 -10.84 -20.96 25.44
C PRO A 82 -9.37 -20.72 25.81
N PHE A 83 -9.08 -19.54 26.35
CA PHE A 83 -7.74 -19.22 26.84
C PHE A 83 -7.34 -20.15 27.98
N ASN A 84 -6.17 -20.79 27.86
CA ASN A 84 -5.60 -21.65 28.89
C ASN A 84 -4.38 -20.98 29.55
N LYS A 85 -4.50 -20.69 30.84
CA LYS A 85 -3.43 -20.08 31.65
C LYS A 85 -2.21 -21.00 31.86
N ASP A 86 -2.39 -22.31 31.67
CA ASP A 86 -1.33 -23.29 31.84
C ASP A 86 -0.53 -23.54 30.55
N ASP A 87 -0.88 -22.86 29.45
CA ASP A 87 -0.17 -22.97 28.18
C ASP A 87 0.99 -21.96 28.12
N GLU A 88 2.22 -22.48 28.24
CA GLU A 88 3.45 -21.68 28.18
C GLU A 88 3.78 -21.16 26.77
N HIS A 89 3.07 -21.63 25.73
CA HIS A 89 3.28 -21.24 24.33
C HIS A 89 2.14 -20.39 23.76
N PHE A 90 1.32 -19.82 24.63
CA PHE A 90 0.15 -19.06 24.20
C PHE A 90 0.52 -17.74 23.50
N ILE A 91 -0.05 -17.51 22.31
CA ILE A 91 0.15 -16.31 21.51
C ILE A 91 -0.97 -15.31 21.82
N LEU A 92 -0.61 -14.17 22.42
CA LEU A 92 -1.56 -13.11 22.78
C LEU A 92 -1.71 -12.05 21.68
N ASP A 93 -0.66 -11.80 20.91
CA ASP A 93 -0.68 -10.94 19.73
C ASP A 93 -1.23 -11.67 18.50
N ASP A 94 -1.42 -10.93 17.40
CA ASP A 94 -2.04 -11.42 16.17
C ASP A 94 -3.29 -12.30 16.41
N SER A 95 -4.12 -11.92 17.38
CA SER A 95 -5.27 -12.75 17.79
C SER A 95 -6.53 -11.94 18.07
N ILE A 96 -7.66 -12.51 17.68
CA ILE A 96 -8.98 -11.95 17.96
C ILE A 96 -9.48 -12.56 19.26
N TRP A 97 -9.76 -11.72 20.24
CA TRP A 97 -10.30 -12.12 21.53
C TRP A 97 -11.80 -11.90 21.55
N ARG A 98 -12.51 -12.87 22.10
CA ARG A 98 -13.93 -12.84 22.40
C ARG A 98 -14.10 -12.96 23.91
N ILE A 99 -14.65 -11.92 24.51
CA ILE A 99 -14.90 -11.81 25.95
C ILE A 99 -16.41 -11.66 26.19
N ASP A 100 -16.85 -11.88 27.42
CA ASP A 100 -18.18 -11.41 27.84
C ASP A 100 -18.20 -9.87 27.76
N PRO A 101 -19.12 -9.24 27.01
CA PRO A 101 -19.23 -7.79 26.92
C PRO A 101 -19.35 -7.08 28.28
N GLN A 102 -19.84 -7.76 29.32
CA GLN A 102 -19.92 -7.22 30.68
C GLN A 102 -18.54 -7.07 31.35
N LEU A 103 -17.51 -7.78 30.86
CA LEU A 103 -16.13 -7.71 31.37
C LEU A 103 -15.27 -6.68 30.63
N LYS A 104 -15.87 -5.82 29.82
CA LYS A 104 -15.19 -4.78 29.03
C LYS A 104 -14.26 -3.89 29.87
N ASP A 105 -14.72 -3.45 31.04
CA ASP A 105 -13.92 -2.54 31.88
C ASP A 105 -12.69 -3.26 32.46
N ASP A 106 -12.84 -4.54 32.85
CA ASP A 106 -11.72 -5.37 33.30
C ASP A 106 -10.72 -5.63 32.16
N PHE A 107 -11.23 -5.87 30.95
CA PHE A 107 -10.40 -6.02 29.75
C PHE A 107 -9.56 -4.76 29.46
N PHE A 108 -10.17 -3.58 29.47
CA PHE A 108 -9.42 -2.34 29.26
C PHE A 108 -8.42 -2.04 30.36
N LYS A 109 -8.70 -2.45 31.60
CA LYS A 109 -7.72 -2.38 32.68
C LYS A 109 -6.53 -3.31 32.45
N ILE A 110 -6.78 -4.53 31.95
CA ILE A 110 -5.70 -5.45 31.55
C ILE A 110 -4.84 -4.83 30.43
N MET A 111 -5.49 -4.18 29.46
CA MET A 111 -4.83 -3.55 28.30
C MET A 111 -4.33 -2.11 28.55
N GLU A 112 -4.40 -1.61 29.79
CA GLU A 112 -4.00 -0.23 30.10
C GLU A 112 -2.52 0.01 29.77
N GLY A 113 -2.24 1.04 28.96
CA GLY A 113 -0.91 1.34 28.44
C GLY A 113 -0.54 0.62 27.14
N TYR A 114 -1.45 -0.20 26.60
CA TYR A 114 -1.30 -0.96 25.36
C TYR A 114 -2.44 -0.66 24.36
N GLU A 115 -3.01 0.53 24.42
CA GLU A 115 -4.14 0.92 23.57
C GLU A 115 -3.79 0.92 22.07
N ASP A 116 -2.54 1.25 21.73
CA ASP A 116 -2.05 1.23 20.36
C ASP A 116 -1.95 -0.19 19.79
N SER A 117 -1.93 -1.23 20.63
CA SER A 117 -1.92 -2.64 20.22
C SER A 117 -3.32 -3.20 19.97
N LEU A 118 -4.36 -2.41 20.24
CA LEU A 118 -5.75 -2.87 20.26
C LEU A 118 -6.56 -2.27 19.10
N VAL A 119 -7.39 -3.11 18.49
CA VAL A 119 -8.48 -2.70 17.60
C VAL A 119 -9.79 -3.27 18.13
N ILE A 120 -10.76 -2.40 18.37
CA ILE A 120 -12.12 -2.80 18.73
C ILE A 120 -12.83 -3.24 17.44
N LEU A 121 -13.21 -4.52 17.37
CA LEU A 121 -14.02 -5.05 16.26
C LEU A 121 -15.51 -4.86 16.55
N SER A 122 -15.97 -5.21 17.75
CA SER A 122 -17.34 -4.94 18.20
C SER A 122 -17.41 -4.91 19.72
N GLU A 123 -17.76 -3.77 20.31
CA GLU A 123 -17.95 -3.64 21.76
C GLU A 123 -19.20 -4.41 22.22
N GLU A 124 -20.25 -4.46 21.39
CA GLU A 124 -21.50 -5.17 21.68
C GLU A 124 -21.27 -6.68 21.83
N LYS A 125 -20.38 -7.24 21.00
CA LYS A 125 -20.07 -8.67 20.97
C LYS A 125 -18.83 -9.05 21.77
N GLY A 126 -18.17 -8.08 22.40
CA GLY A 126 -16.94 -8.31 23.15
C GLY A 126 -15.79 -8.80 22.27
N LEU A 127 -15.67 -8.29 21.04
CA LEU A 127 -14.68 -8.70 20.05
C LEU A 127 -13.58 -7.65 19.89
N TYR A 128 -12.34 -8.09 20.09
CA TYR A 128 -11.16 -7.23 20.14
C TYR A 128 -10.00 -7.90 19.40
N TYR A 129 -9.37 -7.20 18.45
CA TYR A 129 -8.18 -7.70 17.78
C TYR A 129 -6.93 -7.13 18.46
N ILE A 130 -6.09 -8.02 19.00
CA ILE A 130 -4.78 -7.69 19.56
C ILE A 130 -3.77 -7.83 18.44
N VAL A 131 -3.29 -6.69 17.95
CA VAL A 131 -2.50 -6.62 16.71
C VAL A 131 -1.05 -7.01 16.98
N TYR A 132 -0.44 -6.41 17.99
CA TYR A 132 0.97 -6.66 18.27
C TYR A 132 1.30 -6.37 19.72
N LEU A 133 2.01 -7.28 20.38
CA LEU A 133 2.60 -7.07 21.69
C LEU A 133 4.06 -7.54 21.61
N SER A 134 5.00 -6.71 22.09
CA SER A 134 6.38 -7.20 22.25
C SER A 134 6.38 -8.38 23.24
N GLU A 135 7.36 -9.28 23.16
CA GLU A 135 7.46 -10.43 24.08
C GLU A 135 7.33 -10.00 25.56
N LYS A 136 7.99 -8.90 25.92
CA LYS A 136 7.92 -8.30 27.26
C LYS A 136 6.54 -7.78 27.62
N ASP A 137 5.83 -7.18 26.67
CA ASP A 137 4.50 -6.64 26.90
C ASP A 137 3.43 -7.73 26.92
N SER A 138 3.57 -8.74 26.07
CA SER A 138 2.79 -9.97 26.09
C SER A 138 2.89 -10.63 27.47
N GLN A 139 4.10 -10.77 28.02
CA GLN A 139 4.30 -11.30 29.37
C GLN A 139 3.57 -10.48 30.46
N LYS A 140 3.63 -9.15 30.42
CA LYS A 140 2.94 -8.31 31.41
C LYS A 140 1.42 -8.39 31.28
N VAL A 141 0.90 -8.44 30.05
CA VAL A 141 -0.53 -8.60 29.79
C VAL A 141 -0.98 -9.97 30.32
N PHE A 142 -0.20 -11.03 30.06
CA PHE A 142 -0.43 -12.36 30.61
C PHE A 142 -0.45 -12.36 32.14
N GLU A 143 0.53 -11.72 32.80
CA GLU A 143 0.56 -11.58 34.26
C GLU A 143 -0.72 -10.92 34.81
N ARG A 144 -1.20 -9.83 34.18
CA ARG A 144 -2.45 -9.16 34.56
C ARG A 144 -3.68 -10.07 34.38
N ILE A 145 -3.71 -10.88 33.33
CA ILE A 145 -4.77 -11.88 33.13
C ILE A 145 -4.72 -12.96 34.21
N CYS A 146 -3.52 -13.40 34.60
CA CYS A 146 -3.32 -14.40 35.65
C CYS A 146 -3.73 -13.88 37.04
N GLU A 147 -3.47 -12.60 37.34
CA GLU A 147 -3.89 -11.93 38.57
C GLU A 147 -5.41 -11.74 38.69
N THR A 148 -6.14 -11.85 37.57
CA THR A 148 -7.59 -11.66 37.51
C THR A 148 -8.32 -12.99 37.28
N LYS A 149 -9.63 -13.02 37.55
CA LYS A 149 -10.52 -14.12 37.11
C LYS A 149 -10.99 -13.94 35.66
N PHE A 150 -10.28 -13.13 34.88
CA PHE A 150 -10.64 -12.82 33.51
C PHE A 150 -10.57 -14.07 32.64
N THR A 151 -11.60 -14.29 31.84
CA THR A 151 -11.73 -15.43 30.93
C THR A 151 -12.15 -14.93 29.56
N PHE A 152 -11.56 -15.51 28.53
CA PHE A 152 -11.88 -15.21 27.15
C PHE A 152 -11.62 -16.44 26.28
N SER A 153 -12.11 -16.39 25.06
CA SER A 153 -11.68 -17.29 23.99
C SER A 153 -10.99 -16.46 22.92
N SER A 154 -10.04 -17.04 22.20
CA SER A 154 -9.36 -16.34 21.11
C SER A 154 -9.12 -17.24 19.92
N ALA A 155 -8.88 -16.61 18.78
CA ALA A 155 -8.40 -17.26 17.59
C ALA A 155 -7.23 -16.47 17.01
N ILE A 156 -6.24 -17.18 16.48
CA ILE A 156 -5.09 -16.58 15.81
C ILE A 156 -5.53 -16.04 14.45
N PHE A 157 -5.04 -14.86 14.07
CA PHE A 157 -5.32 -14.21 12.80
C PHE A 157 -4.02 -13.88 12.06
N PHE A 158 -3.63 -14.76 11.12
CA PHE A 158 -2.50 -14.56 10.20
C PHE A 158 -2.93 -14.71 8.74
N ILE A 159 -2.32 -13.97 7.82
CA ILE A 159 -2.60 -13.99 6.38
C ILE A 159 -2.30 -15.36 5.75
N PHE A 160 -1.24 -16.04 6.20
CA PHE A 160 -0.93 -17.41 5.76
C PHE A 160 -2.04 -18.41 6.11
N THR A 161 -2.97 -18.04 7.00
CA THR A 161 -4.19 -18.83 7.23
C THR A 161 -5.27 -18.56 6.19
N CYS A 162 -5.30 -17.37 5.60
CA CYS A 162 -6.35 -16.91 4.68
C CYS A 162 -6.07 -17.24 3.20
N ILE A 163 -4.80 -17.17 2.78
CA ILE A 163 -4.37 -17.42 1.41
C ILE A 163 -3.36 -18.57 1.45
N GLU A 164 -3.64 -19.64 0.71
CA GLU A 164 -2.71 -20.75 0.60
C GLU A 164 -1.47 -20.33 -0.18
N GLU A 165 -0.29 -20.74 0.31
CA GLU A 165 0.98 -20.46 -0.33
C GLU A 165 1.01 -20.98 -1.77
N GLU A 166 1.46 -20.10 -2.67
CA GLU A 166 1.75 -20.48 -4.05
C GLU A 166 2.91 -21.49 -4.08
N THR A 167 2.75 -22.53 -4.88
CA THR A 167 3.84 -23.45 -5.23
C THR A 167 3.95 -23.49 -6.75
N ASP A 168 5.07 -23.97 -7.29
CA ASP A 168 5.24 -24.18 -8.74
C ASP A 168 4.08 -24.94 -9.42
N SER A 169 3.30 -25.69 -8.64
CA SER A 169 2.20 -26.53 -9.11
C SER A 169 0.79 -25.97 -8.81
N ASN A 170 0.67 -24.98 -7.91
CA ASN A 170 -0.63 -24.48 -7.45
C ASN A 170 -0.62 -22.95 -7.35
N PRO A 171 -1.53 -22.26 -8.07
CA PRO A 171 -1.70 -20.82 -7.95
C PRO A 171 -2.26 -20.44 -6.57
N PRO A 172 -2.06 -19.18 -6.12
CA PRO A 172 -2.62 -18.71 -4.87
C PRO A 172 -4.14 -18.83 -4.89
N ARG A 173 -4.69 -19.35 -3.79
CA ARG A 173 -6.12 -19.55 -3.61
C ARG A 173 -6.53 -19.21 -2.19
N LEU A 174 -7.80 -18.86 -2.02
CA LEU A 174 -8.38 -18.68 -0.70
C LEU A 174 -8.37 -20.02 0.04
N ALA A 175 -7.90 -20.02 1.29
CA ALA A 175 -7.91 -21.19 2.14
C ALA A 175 -9.35 -21.60 2.50
N GLU A 176 -9.56 -22.91 2.68
CA GLU A 176 -10.85 -23.46 3.12
C GLU A 176 -11.26 -22.84 4.47
N GLY A 177 -12.51 -22.40 4.58
CA GLY A 177 -13.05 -21.75 5.79
C GLY A 177 -13.03 -20.22 5.76
N PHE A 178 -12.38 -19.60 4.76
CA PHE A 178 -12.29 -18.14 4.63
C PHE A 178 -13.27 -17.52 3.62
N GLU A 179 -14.25 -18.28 3.14
CA GLU A 179 -15.20 -17.86 2.09
C GLU A 179 -16.16 -16.75 2.54
N ASN A 180 -16.21 -16.46 3.84
CA ASN A 180 -17.02 -15.37 4.39
C ASN A 180 -16.24 -14.05 4.55
N LEU A 181 -14.95 -13.97 4.18
CA LEU A 181 -14.22 -12.70 4.28
C LEU A 181 -14.97 -11.54 3.59
N PRO A 182 -15.08 -10.34 4.19
CA PRO A 182 -15.93 -9.27 3.71
C PRO A 182 -15.28 -8.41 2.60
N MET A 183 -14.16 -8.81 2.02
CA MET A 183 -13.46 -8.04 0.98
C MET A 183 -13.21 -8.88 -0.26
N PHE A 184 -13.15 -8.22 -1.43
CA PHE A 184 -12.57 -8.87 -2.60
C PHE A 184 -11.09 -9.13 -2.32
N ILE A 185 -10.59 -10.28 -2.79
CA ILE A 185 -9.16 -10.57 -2.68
C ILE A 185 -8.63 -10.86 -4.07
N TYR A 186 -7.59 -10.13 -4.43
CA TYR A 186 -6.75 -10.46 -5.57
C TYR A 186 -5.40 -10.91 -5.03
N ALA A 187 -4.87 -11.96 -5.62
CA ALA A 187 -3.51 -12.41 -5.39
C ALA A 187 -2.73 -12.36 -6.69
N GLN A 188 -1.42 -12.18 -6.59
CA GLN A 188 -0.53 -12.34 -7.73
C GLN A 188 0.23 -13.67 -7.65
N GLU A 189 0.26 -14.38 -8.78
CA GLU A 189 1.20 -15.48 -9.02
C GLU A 189 2.60 -14.93 -9.29
N TYR A 190 3.62 -15.57 -8.72
CA TYR A 190 5.03 -15.18 -8.80
C TYR A 190 5.51 -14.98 -10.26
N TRP A 191 4.93 -15.70 -11.23
CA TRP A 191 5.30 -15.65 -12.64
C TRP A 191 4.23 -15.03 -13.57
N ASP A 192 3.05 -14.69 -13.07
CA ASP A 192 1.96 -14.15 -13.89
C ASP A 192 1.77 -12.64 -13.61
N PRO A 193 1.99 -11.75 -14.60
CA PRO A 193 1.82 -10.30 -14.43
C PRO A 193 0.49 -9.78 -13.88
N PRO A 194 -0.69 -10.34 -14.24
CA PRO A 194 -1.97 -9.79 -13.81
C PRO A 194 -2.37 -10.33 -12.45
N LEU A 195 -2.92 -9.44 -11.62
CA LEU A 195 -3.60 -9.81 -10.38
C LEU A 195 -4.79 -10.71 -10.71
N LYS A 196 -4.94 -11.84 -10.03
CA LYS A 196 -6.07 -12.75 -10.19
C LYS A 196 -6.99 -12.67 -8.98
N ARG A 197 -8.29 -12.55 -9.23
CA ARG A 197 -9.29 -12.55 -8.17
C ARG A 197 -9.43 -13.97 -7.61
N ILE A 198 -9.17 -14.13 -6.32
CA ILE A 198 -9.30 -15.40 -5.60
C ILE A 198 -10.52 -15.45 -4.67
N HIS A 199 -11.12 -14.28 -4.37
CA HIS A 199 -12.31 -14.20 -3.51
C HIS A 199 -13.33 -13.15 -3.96
N ILE A 200 -14.61 -13.47 -3.78
CA ILE A 200 -15.75 -12.56 -3.95
C ILE A 200 -16.57 -12.56 -2.65
N PRO A 201 -16.63 -11.42 -1.92
CA PRO A 201 -17.37 -11.33 -0.69
C PRO A 201 -18.88 -11.28 -0.93
N LYS A 202 -19.66 -11.80 0.01
CA LYS A 202 -21.13 -11.65 0.03
C LYS A 202 -21.52 -10.20 0.40
N HIS A 203 -20.84 -9.62 1.38
CA HIS A 203 -21.09 -8.27 1.91
C HIS A 203 -19.80 -7.43 1.82
N PRO A 204 -19.45 -6.93 0.62
CA PRO A 204 -18.19 -6.23 0.39
C PRO A 204 -18.05 -4.98 1.25
N ILE A 205 -16.84 -4.73 1.76
CA ILE A 205 -16.44 -3.42 2.27
C ILE A 205 -16.61 -2.38 1.15
N LYS A 206 -17.14 -1.22 1.52
CA LYS A 206 -17.43 -0.11 0.63
C LYS A 206 -16.50 1.07 0.85
N ALA A 207 -16.22 1.81 -0.22
CA ALA A 207 -15.36 2.99 -0.22
C ALA A 207 -15.86 4.07 0.77
N ASN A 208 -17.17 4.21 0.93
CA ASN A 208 -17.74 5.16 1.90
C ASN A 208 -17.53 4.78 3.37
N GLN A 209 -17.02 3.57 3.66
CA GLN A 209 -16.59 3.15 5.00
C GLN A 209 -15.14 3.57 5.29
N LEU A 210 -14.34 3.86 4.24
CA LEU A 210 -12.95 4.26 4.41
C LEU A 210 -12.86 5.67 5.04
N THR A 211 -11.83 5.88 5.85
CA THR A 211 -11.48 7.21 6.37
C THR A 211 -11.07 8.16 5.24
N GLU A 212 -11.11 9.48 5.48
CA GLU A 212 -10.67 10.49 4.50
C GLU A 212 -9.21 10.23 4.06
N GLU A 213 -8.33 9.93 5.01
CA GLU A 213 -6.92 9.62 4.73
C GLU A 213 -6.77 8.42 3.78
N ASN A 214 -7.51 7.34 4.02
CA ASN A 214 -7.45 6.16 3.16
C ASN A 214 -8.07 6.44 1.79
N MET A 215 -9.15 7.21 1.72
CA MET A 215 -9.75 7.63 0.45
C MET A 215 -8.80 8.48 -0.39
N GLU A 216 -7.94 9.28 0.24
CA GLU A 216 -6.91 10.04 -0.45
C GLU A 216 -5.80 9.17 -1.05
N ARG A 217 -5.51 8.02 -0.47
CA ARG A 217 -4.43 7.10 -0.92
C ARG A 217 -4.92 5.99 -1.83
N VAL A 218 -6.17 5.55 -1.66
CA VAL A 218 -6.69 4.37 -2.35
C VAL A 218 -6.69 4.54 -3.86
N LEU A 219 -6.32 3.46 -4.55
CA LEU A 219 -6.39 3.38 -6.01
C LEU A 219 -7.81 3.13 -6.48
N HIS A 220 -8.18 3.73 -7.60
CA HIS A 220 -9.50 3.62 -8.20
C HIS A 220 -9.44 2.91 -9.56
N PHE A 221 -10.24 1.86 -9.74
CA PHE A 221 -10.37 1.19 -11.02
C PHE A 221 -11.65 1.58 -11.75
N PRO A 222 -11.62 1.71 -13.09
CA PRO A 222 -12.78 2.10 -13.88
C PRO A 222 -13.75 0.94 -14.19
N PHE A 223 -13.54 -0.23 -13.58
CA PHE A 223 -14.33 -1.45 -13.79
C PHE A 223 -14.77 -2.01 -12.44
N SER A 224 -15.75 -2.92 -12.43
CA SER A 224 -16.21 -3.63 -11.22
C SER A 224 -15.33 -4.85 -10.94
N PHE A 225 -14.93 -5.02 -9.68
CA PHE A 225 -14.23 -6.21 -9.22
C PHE A 225 -15.07 -7.47 -9.34
N LYS A 226 -16.41 -7.38 -9.41
CA LYS A 226 -17.25 -8.57 -9.65
C LYS A 226 -17.06 -9.15 -11.04
N ASN A 227 -16.80 -8.30 -12.03
CA ASN A 227 -16.76 -8.67 -13.45
C ASN A 227 -15.34 -8.72 -14.02
N LYS A 228 -14.33 -8.31 -13.25
CA LYS A 228 -12.93 -8.30 -13.67
C LYS A 228 -12.15 -9.37 -12.93
N GLU A 229 -11.92 -10.52 -13.56
CA GLU A 229 -11.17 -11.61 -12.94
C GLU A 229 -9.66 -11.29 -12.85
N GLN A 230 -9.11 -10.66 -13.88
CA GLN A 230 -7.69 -10.35 -13.99
C GLN A 230 -7.44 -8.85 -14.17
N ILE A 231 -6.46 -8.31 -13.43
CA ILE A 231 -6.07 -6.90 -13.50
C ILE A 231 -4.59 -6.79 -13.88
N PRO A 232 -4.25 -6.42 -15.13
CA PRO A 232 -2.90 -6.00 -15.48
C PRO A 232 -2.65 -4.61 -14.88
N ILE A 233 -2.29 -4.56 -13.60
CA ILE A 233 -2.18 -3.34 -12.77
C ILE A 233 -1.32 -2.24 -13.42
N HIS A 234 -0.27 -2.68 -14.10
CA HIS A 234 0.74 -1.90 -14.78
C HIS A 234 0.18 -1.06 -15.95
N LEU A 235 -1.05 -1.36 -16.43
CA LEU A 235 -1.76 -0.56 -17.43
C LEU A 235 -2.60 0.57 -16.83
N TYR A 236 -2.81 0.55 -15.52
CA TYR A 236 -3.65 1.52 -14.81
C TYR A 236 -2.82 2.46 -13.94
N TYR A 237 -1.70 1.97 -13.41
CA TYR A 237 -0.82 2.73 -12.53
C TYR A 237 0.65 2.48 -12.88
N PRO A 238 1.54 3.49 -12.74
CA PRO A 238 2.98 3.24 -12.72
C PRO A 238 3.32 2.23 -11.64
N SER A 239 4.17 1.25 -11.96
CA SER A 239 4.49 0.16 -11.04
C SER A 239 6.00 -0.15 -11.01
N SER A 240 6.51 -0.41 -9.81
CA SER A 240 7.81 -1.03 -9.60
C SER A 240 7.71 -2.55 -9.70
N TRP A 241 8.79 -3.18 -10.15
CA TRP A 241 8.94 -4.65 -10.19
C TRP A 241 10.18 -5.02 -9.38
N TYR A 242 10.06 -6.00 -8.49
CA TYR A 242 11.15 -6.46 -7.61
C TYR A 242 11.92 -7.66 -8.17
N GLY A 243 12.05 -7.79 -9.50
CA GLY A 243 12.92 -8.80 -10.10
C GLY A 243 14.40 -8.39 -10.05
N GLU A 244 15.24 -9.16 -9.38
CA GLU A 244 16.69 -9.11 -9.55
C GLU A 244 17.05 -9.73 -10.91
N GLY A 245 17.76 -9.00 -11.79
CA GLY A 245 18.62 -9.66 -12.76
C GLY A 245 18.76 -9.10 -14.18
N TRP A 246 17.88 -8.24 -14.70
CA TRP A 246 17.98 -7.85 -16.12
C TRP A 246 17.77 -6.36 -16.40
N LYS A 247 18.81 -5.73 -16.99
CA LYS A 247 18.74 -4.46 -17.71
C LYS A 247 18.71 -4.78 -19.21
N PRO A 248 17.61 -4.54 -19.94
CA PRO A 248 17.59 -4.71 -21.39
C PRO A 248 18.69 -3.87 -22.07
N ASN A 249 19.38 -4.45 -23.04
CA ASN A 249 20.57 -3.83 -23.64
C ASN A 249 20.30 -3.11 -24.97
N ASN A 250 19.06 -2.97 -25.43
CA ASN A 250 18.74 -2.19 -26.64
C ASN A 250 17.29 -1.68 -26.57
N TYR A 251 17.14 -0.37 -26.32
CA TYR A 251 15.88 0.31 -26.02
C TYR A 251 15.60 1.43 -27.03
N GLN A 252 15.12 1.09 -28.23
CA GLN A 252 14.61 2.10 -29.17
C GLN A 252 13.17 1.91 -29.62
N ASP A 253 12.54 0.78 -29.31
CA ASP A 253 11.10 0.57 -29.52
C ASP A 253 10.59 -0.27 -28.34
N CYS A 254 9.68 0.28 -27.51
CA CYS A 254 9.10 -0.47 -26.40
C CYS A 254 8.09 -1.51 -26.93
N GLU A 255 8.60 -2.63 -27.41
CA GLU A 255 7.84 -3.87 -27.52
C GLU A 255 7.85 -4.56 -26.14
N LEU A 256 6.66 -4.76 -25.56
CA LEU A 256 6.45 -5.71 -24.46
C LEU A 256 6.57 -7.13 -25.04
N ASP A 257 7.79 -7.67 -25.06
CA ASP A 257 8.03 -9.06 -25.48
C ASP A 257 7.48 -9.99 -24.38
N ILE A 258 6.40 -10.73 -24.64
CA ILE A 258 5.92 -11.79 -23.74
C ILE A 258 6.34 -13.12 -24.34
N ASN A 259 7.60 -13.51 -24.14
CA ASN A 259 8.05 -14.83 -24.54
C ASN A 259 7.61 -15.87 -23.49
N LYS A 260 6.75 -16.82 -23.90
CA LYS A 260 6.24 -17.89 -23.01
C LYS A 260 7.32 -18.81 -22.47
N GLU A 261 8.50 -18.86 -23.10
CA GLU A 261 9.59 -19.76 -22.70
C GLU A 261 10.70 -19.07 -21.91
N ASN A 262 10.72 -17.74 -21.84
CA ASN A 262 11.66 -16.95 -21.03
C ASN A 262 11.02 -15.59 -20.69
N THR A 263 10.53 -15.49 -19.46
CA THR A 263 9.79 -14.36 -18.90
C THR A 263 10.52 -13.03 -19.10
N SER A 264 9.97 -12.18 -19.97
CA SER A 264 10.56 -10.90 -20.35
C SER A 264 9.82 -9.76 -19.62
N PHE A 265 10.33 -9.35 -18.46
CA PHE A 265 9.72 -8.28 -17.65
C PHE A 265 10.49 -6.96 -17.81
N MET A 266 9.79 -5.86 -18.10
CA MET A 266 10.33 -4.49 -18.10
C MET A 266 9.76 -3.71 -16.91
N ARG A 267 10.60 -2.93 -16.21
CA ARG A 267 10.17 -2.06 -15.10
C ARG A 267 9.40 -0.85 -15.65
N ILE A 268 8.12 -0.69 -15.32
CA ILE A 268 7.30 0.43 -15.86
C ILE A 268 7.76 1.80 -15.35
N ASN A 269 8.47 1.89 -14.22
CA ASN A 269 9.11 3.16 -13.83
C ASN A 269 10.10 3.69 -14.89
N GLU A 270 10.67 2.81 -15.71
CA GLU A 270 11.53 3.17 -16.85
C GLU A 270 10.74 3.75 -18.03
N LEU A 271 9.41 3.56 -18.06
CA LEU A 271 8.51 4.01 -19.12
C LEU A 271 7.94 5.42 -18.86
N THR A 272 7.81 5.83 -17.59
CA THR A 272 7.28 7.15 -17.23
C THR A 272 8.36 8.23 -17.23
N VAL A 273 9.59 7.88 -16.86
CA VAL A 273 10.74 8.79 -16.79
C VAL A 273 11.43 8.85 -18.17
N PRO A 274 11.68 10.04 -18.75
CA PRO A 274 12.28 10.16 -20.07
C PRO A 274 13.64 9.46 -20.14
N HIS A 275 13.82 8.60 -21.13
CA HIS A 275 15.04 7.79 -21.27
C HIS A 275 16.35 8.59 -21.32
N SER A 276 16.27 9.87 -21.69
CA SER A 276 17.42 10.76 -21.77
C SER A 276 17.99 11.20 -20.41
N THR A 277 17.37 10.85 -19.27
CA THR A 277 17.81 11.30 -17.94
C THR A 277 18.80 10.35 -17.25
N ASN A 278 18.90 9.07 -17.66
CA ASN A 278 19.80 8.04 -17.09
C ASN A 278 19.79 7.87 -15.55
N ASP A 279 18.86 8.53 -14.83
CA ASP A 279 18.86 8.66 -13.36
C ASP A 279 17.58 8.05 -12.73
N TYR A 280 17.11 6.91 -13.25
CA TYR A 280 15.92 6.22 -12.75
C TYR A 280 15.97 5.84 -11.26
N ALA A 281 17.18 5.72 -10.68
CA ALA A 281 17.36 5.45 -9.25
C ALA A 281 16.92 6.61 -8.35
N TYR A 282 16.67 7.79 -8.91
CA TYR A 282 16.43 9.03 -8.17
C TYR A 282 15.13 9.71 -8.55
N SER A 283 14.29 9.08 -9.37
CA SER A 283 13.00 9.65 -9.77
C SER A 283 11.91 8.60 -9.82
N TYR A 284 10.74 8.94 -9.32
CA TYR A 284 9.57 8.06 -9.27
C TYR A 284 8.34 8.82 -9.77
N ALA A 285 7.58 8.23 -10.69
CA ALA A 285 6.27 8.77 -11.05
C ALA A 285 5.19 7.98 -10.33
N TYR A 286 4.22 8.68 -9.75
CA TYR A 286 3.07 8.08 -9.05
C TYR A 286 1.81 8.04 -9.93
N THR A 287 1.85 8.74 -11.06
CA THR A 287 0.82 8.76 -12.10
C THR A 287 1.49 8.88 -13.47
N PHE A 288 0.80 8.45 -14.53
CA PHE A 288 1.27 8.61 -15.92
C PHE A 288 1.25 10.07 -16.40
N GLU A 289 0.48 10.93 -15.74
CA GLU A 289 0.31 12.34 -16.12
C GLU A 289 0.57 13.27 -14.92
N PRO A 290 1.81 13.34 -14.40
CA PRO A 290 2.08 14.06 -13.19
C PRO A 290 2.06 15.58 -13.41
N THR A 291 1.33 16.27 -12.55
CA THR A 291 1.17 17.74 -12.53
C THR A 291 1.87 18.39 -11.34
N VAL A 292 2.37 17.59 -10.40
CA VAL A 292 3.11 18.03 -9.22
C VAL A 292 4.53 17.47 -9.26
N ALA A 293 5.52 18.33 -8.99
CA ALA A 293 6.91 17.91 -8.80
C ALA A 293 7.27 17.93 -7.32
N ILE A 294 7.62 16.77 -6.75
CA ILE A 294 8.13 16.66 -5.38
C ILE A 294 9.65 16.59 -5.42
N ILE A 295 10.34 17.53 -4.78
CA ILE A 295 11.80 17.58 -4.74
C ILE A 295 12.27 17.46 -3.29
N LYS A 296 13.01 16.40 -2.98
CA LYS A 296 13.57 16.13 -1.64
C LYS A 296 15.01 15.64 -1.70
N ASN A 297 15.75 15.63 -0.59
CA ASN A 297 17.09 15.05 -0.55
C ASN A 297 17.05 13.51 -0.48
N GLU A 298 18.22 12.86 -0.47
CA GLU A 298 18.33 11.42 -0.21
C GLU A 298 17.92 11.06 1.24
N GLY A 299 16.84 10.29 1.39
CA GLY A 299 16.47 9.61 2.64
C GLY A 299 14.96 9.55 2.91
N GLY A 300 14.49 8.46 3.53
CA GLY A 300 13.16 8.37 4.18
C GLY A 300 11.99 7.89 3.31
N TYR A 301 11.07 7.16 3.96
CA TYR A 301 9.83 6.64 3.38
C TYR A 301 8.80 7.78 3.26
N ILE A 302 8.61 8.32 2.06
CA ILE A 302 7.84 9.56 1.83
C ILE A 302 6.35 9.45 2.16
N PHE A 303 5.79 8.25 2.14
CA PHE A 303 4.36 8.04 2.36
C PHE A 303 3.88 8.52 3.73
N ASN A 304 4.75 8.58 4.74
CA ASN A 304 4.40 9.11 6.07
C ASN A 304 4.64 10.62 6.19
N GLU A 305 5.29 11.24 5.20
CA GLU A 305 5.70 12.66 5.24
C GLU A 305 4.71 13.58 4.53
N LEU A 306 4.01 13.07 3.50
CA LEU A 306 3.04 13.83 2.72
C LEU A 306 1.66 13.16 2.70
N PRO A 307 0.57 13.95 2.56
CA PRO A 307 -0.77 13.41 2.47
C PRO A 307 -1.02 12.71 1.12
N GLY A 308 -1.90 11.70 1.14
CA GLY A 308 -2.17 10.81 0.00
C GLY A 308 -2.56 11.51 -1.29
N TYR A 309 -3.30 12.61 -1.17
CA TYR A 309 -3.81 13.36 -2.32
C TYR A 309 -2.72 13.97 -3.19
N VAL A 310 -1.51 14.19 -2.66
CA VAL A 310 -0.38 14.71 -3.42
C VAL A 310 0.13 13.67 -4.41
N PHE A 311 0.31 12.43 -3.94
CA PHE A 311 0.92 11.38 -4.75
C PHE A 311 0.08 11.02 -5.98
N LYS A 312 -1.26 11.16 -5.92
CA LYS A 312 -2.15 10.94 -7.07
C LYS A 312 -1.83 11.78 -8.30
N TYR A 313 -1.05 12.86 -8.14
CA TYR A 313 -0.72 13.82 -9.19
C TYR A 313 0.78 14.03 -9.39
N ALA A 314 1.63 13.28 -8.68
CA ALA A 314 3.03 13.66 -8.55
C ALA A 314 4.01 12.78 -9.31
N PHE A 315 5.15 13.37 -9.65
CA PHE A 315 6.42 12.65 -9.70
C PHE A 315 7.33 13.19 -8.58
N MET A 316 8.24 12.36 -8.11
CA MET A 316 9.26 12.69 -7.14
C MET A 316 10.64 12.65 -7.77
N PHE A 317 11.51 13.56 -7.34
CA PHE A 317 12.92 13.58 -7.66
C PHE A 317 13.77 13.75 -6.39
N THR A 318 14.67 12.81 -6.18
CA THR A 318 15.67 12.83 -5.13
C THR A 318 16.85 13.68 -5.57
N PHE A 319 16.90 14.90 -5.05
CA PHE A 319 17.83 15.94 -5.44
C PHE A 319 19.24 15.73 -4.89
N ASP A 320 20.20 15.79 -5.81
CA ASP A 320 21.62 16.02 -5.58
C ASP A 320 22.05 17.09 -6.60
N ILE A 321 22.94 18.01 -6.20
CA ILE A 321 23.47 19.06 -7.07
C ILE A 321 24.09 18.50 -8.35
N GLN A 322 24.66 17.28 -8.29
CA GLN A 322 25.21 16.61 -9.48
C GLN A 322 24.15 16.22 -10.51
N ARG A 323 22.87 16.17 -10.11
CA ARG A 323 21.74 15.66 -10.90
C ARG A 323 20.78 16.76 -11.37
N ILE A 324 21.17 18.03 -11.24
CA ILE A 324 20.34 19.17 -11.66
C ILE A 324 19.89 19.10 -13.12
N LYS A 325 20.75 18.60 -14.02
CA LYS A 325 20.42 18.44 -15.44
C LYS A 325 19.27 17.48 -15.65
N SER A 326 19.22 16.41 -14.87
CA SER A 326 18.16 15.40 -14.92
C SER A 326 16.84 15.97 -14.40
N LEU A 327 16.88 16.74 -13.30
CA LEU A 327 15.71 17.48 -12.83
C LEU A 327 15.15 18.45 -13.89
N LYS A 328 16.02 19.24 -14.55
CA LYS A 328 15.60 20.18 -15.60
C LYS A 328 14.88 19.45 -16.75
N LYS A 329 15.41 18.31 -17.20
CA LYS A 329 14.77 17.47 -18.21
C LYS A 329 13.41 16.92 -17.78
N LEU A 330 13.26 16.48 -16.52
CA LEU A 330 11.98 15.99 -16.00
C LEU A 330 10.94 17.10 -15.93
N ILE A 331 11.35 18.30 -15.51
CA ILE A 331 10.48 19.48 -15.50
C ILE A 331 10.05 19.85 -16.92
N GLU A 332 10.96 19.84 -17.88
CA GLU A 332 10.65 20.10 -19.30
C GLU A 332 9.70 19.06 -19.88
N PHE A 333 9.87 17.78 -19.51
CA PHE A 333 9.05 16.68 -20.00
C PHE A 333 7.66 16.67 -19.39
N TYR A 334 7.54 16.70 -18.06
CA TYR A 334 6.25 16.59 -17.37
C TYR A 334 5.50 17.93 -17.27
N ARG A 335 6.22 19.06 -17.29
CA ARG A 335 5.66 20.43 -17.19
C ARG A 335 4.68 20.58 -16.02
N PRO A 336 5.12 20.36 -14.76
CA PRO A 336 4.26 20.46 -13.59
C PRO A 336 3.63 21.85 -13.44
N HIS A 337 2.54 21.95 -12.69
CA HIS A 337 1.87 23.20 -12.32
C HIS A 337 2.38 23.77 -11.01
N LEU A 338 2.98 22.93 -10.15
CA LEU A 338 3.51 23.35 -8.85
C LEU A 338 4.66 22.44 -8.40
N PHE A 339 5.44 22.96 -7.45
CA PHE A 339 6.52 22.24 -6.81
C PHE A 339 6.24 22.09 -5.31
N ILE A 340 6.44 20.89 -4.79
CA ILE A 340 6.59 20.64 -3.36
C ILE A 340 8.08 20.42 -3.12
N VAL A 341 8.73 21.35 -2.43
CA VAL A 341 10.18 21.33 -2.22
C VAL A 341 10.45 21.22 -0.74
N TYR A 342 11.22 20.21 -0.35
CA TYR A 342 11.64 20.06 1.04
C TYR A 342 12.59 21.20 1.42
N GLU A 343 12.41 21.75 2.62
CA GLU A 343 13.08 22.98 3.04
C GLU A 343 14.62 22.88 2.94
N GLU A 344 15.18 21.72 3.26
CA GLU A 344 16.62 21.46 3.18
C GLU A 344 17.19 21.51 1.75
N VAL A 345 16.34 21.34 0.74
CA VAL A 345 16.75 21.35 -0.68
C VAL A 345 16.64 22.74 -1.29
N LEU A 346 15.78 23.60 -0.73
CA LEU A 346 15.41 24.89 -1.32
C LEU A 346 16.63 25.76 -1.63
N SER A 347 17.55 25.91 -0.68
CA SER A 347 18.79 26.70 -0.84
C SER A 347 19.72 26.18 -1.94
N SER A 348 19.66 24.89 -2.26
CA SER A 348 20.44 24.31 -3.35
C SER A 348 19.74 24.48 -4.70
N LEU A 349 18.41 24.41 -4.74
CA LEU A 349 17.61 24.70 -5.93
C LEU A 349 17.78 26.16 -6.40
N GLU A 350 17.85 27.11 -5.47
CA GLU A 350 18.06 28.55 -5.76
C GLU A 350 19.36 28.84 -6.53
N LYS A 351 20.35 27.94 -6.50
CA LYS A 351 21.61 28.09 -7.25
C LYS A 351 21.42 27.91 -8.74
N ASP A 352 20.43 27.11 -9.14
CA ASP A 352 20.24 26.63 -10.51
C ASP A 352 18.93 27.09 -11.15
N PHE A 353 17.98 27.54 -10.33
CA PHE A 353 16.71 28.11 -10.75
C PHE A 353 16.51 29.48 -10.13
N ARG A 354 15.93 30.39 -10.92
CA ARG A 354 15.51 31.69 -10.40
C ARG A 354 14.24 31.49 -9.58
N ILE A 355 14.32 31.77 -8.28
CA ILE A 355 13.18 31.70 -7.35
C ILE A 355 12.90 33.12 -6.83
N VAL A 356 11.65 33.56 -6.94
CA VAL A 356 11.18 34.87 -6.47
C VAL A 356 9.84 34.68 -5.78
N ASP A 357 9.69 35.18 -4.55
CA ASP A 357 8.45 35.12 -3.77
C ASP A 357 7.78 33.72 -3.74
N LYS A 358 8.58 32.68 -3.44
CA LYS A 358 8.16 31.27 -3.45
C LYS A 358 7.61 30.80 -4.80
N LYS A 359 8.10 31.35 -5.90
CA LYS A 359 7.82 30.85 -7.25
C LYS A 359 9.12 30.52 -7.96
N ILE A 360 9.16 29.36 -8.60
CA ILE A 360 10.22 29.00 -9.53
C ILE A 360 9.89 29.54 -10.91
N ILE A 361 10.87 30.20 -11.54
CA ILE A 361 10.71 30.76 -12.88
C ILE A 361 11.33 29.81 -13.90
N ILE A 362 10.50 29.24 -14.78
CA ILE A 362 10.91 28.31 -15.83
C ILE A 362 10.43 28.87 -17.18
N GLY A 363 11.37 29.33 -18.01
CA GLY A 363 11.03 30.08 -19.21
C GLY A 363 10.26 31.36 -18.88
N ASN A 364 9.01 31.46 -19.35
CA ASN A 364 8.10 32.58 -19.10
C ASN A 364 7.02 32.25 -18.05
N GLU A 365 7.11 31.10 -17.39
CA GLU A 365 6.14 30.65 -16.40
C GLU A 365 6.65 30.90 -14.98
N GLU A 366 5.77 31.36 -14.12
CA GLU A 366 6.00 31.42 -12.67
C GLU A 366 5.18 30.32 -12.01
N LEU A 367 5.85 29.32 -11.44
CA LEU A 367 5.21 28.16 -10.83
C LEU A 367 5.38 28.22 -9.30
N PRO A 368 4.31 28.05 -8.51
CA PRO A 368 4.40 28.13 -7.06
C PRO A 368 5.21 26.98 -6.47
N ILE A 369 5.96 27.30 -5.43
CA ILE A 369 6.65 26.37 -4.54
C ILE A 369 5.90 26.34 -3.21
N PHE A 370 5.64 25.14 -2.72
CA PHE A 370 5.16 24.86 -1.37
C PHE A 370 6.24 24.07 -0.65
N THR A 371 6.54 24.41 0.61
CA THR A 371 7.39 23.54 1.43
C THR A 371 6.59 22.36 1.96
N ASN A 372 7.27 21.28 2.36
CA ASN A 372 6.63 20.10 2.96
C ASN A 372 5.71 20.48 4.14
N ASP A 373 6.11 21.44 4.97
CA ASP A 373 5.32 21.91 6.12
C ASP A 373 4.06 22.71 5.74
N GLU A 374 4.04 23.29 4.53
CA GLU A 374 2.90 24.07 4.03
C GLU A 374 1.83 23.18 3.39
N VAL A 375 2.15 21.93 3.03
CA VAL A 375 1.30 21.07 2.21
C VAL A 375 -0.07 20.85 2.86
N ALA A 376 -0.09 20.52 4.15
CA ALA A 376 -1.34 20.29 4.88
C ALA A 376 -2.18 21.57 5.02
N GLN A 377 -1.54 22.73 5.28
CA GLN A 377 -2.21 24.00 5.50
C GLN A 377 -2.77 24.61 4.20
N ARG A 378 -2.17 24.27 3.05
CA ARG A 378 -2.55 24.78 1.73
C ARG A 378 -3.17 23.71 0.83
N LYS A 379 -3.81 22.69 1.42
CA LYS A 379 -4.47 21.56 0.75
C LYS A 379 -5.31 21.98 -0.45
N ASP A 380 -6.25 22.90 -0.26
CA ASP A 380 -7.21 23.30 -1.31
C ASP A 380 -6.53 23.94 -2.52
N GLU A 381 -5.52 24.76 -2.29
CA GLU A 381 -4.77 25.43 -3.35
C GLU A 381 -3.89 24.46 -4.12
N ILE A 382 -3.17 23.58 -3.42
CA ILE A 382 -2.37 22.52 -4.03
C ILE A 382 -3.26 21.62 -4.88
N LEU A 383 -4.43 21.22 -4.36
CA LEU A 383 -5.38 20.39 -5.10
C LEU A 383 -5.95 21.10 -6.34
N ALA A 384 -6.25 22.39 -6.24
CA ALA A 384 -6.73 23.17 -7.37
C ALA A 384 -5.71 23.20 -8.51
N LEU A 385 -4.42 23.38 -8.19
CA LEU A 385 -3.32 23.37 -9.16
C LEU A 385 -3.01 21.96 -9.68
N ALA A 386 -2.98 20.95 -8.79
CA ALA A 386 -2.68 19.56 -9.15
C ALA A 386 -3.74 18.97 -10.11
N LYS A 387 -5.00 19.40 -10.00
CA LYS A 387 -6.09 18.97 -10.88
C LYS A 387 -6.14 19.70 -12.23
N LEU A 388 -5.27 20.67 -12.48
CA LEU A 388 -5.18 21.31 -13.79
C LEU A 388 -4.74 20.30 -14.86
N PRO A 389 -5.15 20.48 -16.13
CA PRO A 389 -4.79 19.55 -17.20
C PRO A 389 -3.28 19.36 -17.32
N TYR A 390 -2.84 18.10 -17.48
CA TYR A 390 -1.44 17.77 -17.75
C TYR A 390 -0.93 18.44 -19.03
N ARG A 391 0.29 19.00 -18.97
CA ARG A 391 0.88 19.82 -20.04
C ARG A 391 2.13 19.22 -20.67
N GLY A 392 2.65 18.15 -20.07
CA GLY A 392 3.87 17.50 -20.53
C GLY A 392 3.64 16.63 -21.76
N GLU A 393 4.70 15.96 -22.19
CA GLU A 393 4.64 14.99 -23.28
C GLU A 393 3.83 13.76 -22.85
N LYS A 394 2.97 13.26 -23.75
CA LYS A 394 2.21 12.02 -23.56
C LYS A 394 2.92 10.88 -24.26
N THR A 395 3.49 9.96 -23.49
CA THR A 395 4.03 8.73 -24.04
C THR A 395 2.87 7.79 -24.38
N THR A 396 2.81 7.32 -25.63
CA THR A 396 1.85 6.27 -26.03
C THR A 396 2.52 4.91 -25.87
N TYR A 397 1.97 4.05 -25.03
CA TYR A 397 2.46 2.69 -24.84
C TYR A 397 1.64 1.71 -25.70
N TYR A 398 2.33 0.81 -26.40
CA TYR A 398 1.68 -0.25 -27.18
C TYR A 398 2.05 -1.62 -26.59
N ILE A 399 1.04 -2.48 -26.40
CA ILE A 399 1.26 -3.90 -26.09
C ILE A 399 1.30 -4.63 -27.42
N VAL A 400 2.48 -5.10 -27.83
CA VAL A 400 2.64 -5.88 -29.05
C VAL A 400 2.65 -7.36 -28.68
N LYS A 401 1.61 -8.09 -29.07
CA LYS A 401 1.62 -9.56 -28.95
C LYS A 401 2.51 -10.11 -30.06
N LYS A 402 3.66 -10.68 -29.70
CA LYS A 402 4.50 -11.39 -30.67
C LYS A 402 3.74 -12.64 -31.12
N ASN A 403 3.49 -12.73 -32.42
CA ASN A 403 3.02 -13.98 -33.02
C ASN A 403 4.25 -14.89 -33.16
N ASP A 404 4.14 -16.10 -32.63
CA ASP A 404 5.17 -17.15 -32.71
C ASP A 404 5.58 -17.47 -34.16
#